data_AF-A0A0R2JW72-F1
#
_entry.id   AF-A0A0R2JW72-F1
#
_cell.length_a   1.000
_cell.length_b   1.000
_cell.length_c   1.000
_cell.angle_alpha   90.00
_cell.angle_beta   90.00
_cell.angle_gamma   90.00
#
_symmetry.space_group_name_H-M   'P 1'
#
loop_
_entity.id
_entity.type
_entity.pdbx_description
1 polymer ?
#
loop_
_entity_poly.entity_id
_entity_poly.type
_entity_poly.pdbx_seq_one_letter_code
_entity_poly.pdbx_strand_id
1 'polypeptide(L)'
;MIRGDAYRLRHSKGFYITEFFLIALVLIAALTETLGTIGVQTEALETFRDDNTIWNAVKAVKLMTIMVSFLIYLILPLFIMTTGFEFSRQSYKNLLSSGMTRSNYFFSKYAVFIVIVFLQFVLYYAAVYLGAGLKNGFGTLTIKFGVKISQTILLQFLFMIAIFSISILVIFITFSTITAIVTTIVFPILIQIIRSIFTKTDWIKYFDFQSAIDGAYFTSMSAHELTMYLTVACSTIIILGLLSIFIFKRKNL
;
A
#
# COMPACT_ATOMS: atom_id res chain seq x y z
N MET A 1 -13.05 19.92 5.08
CA MET A 1 -13.02 18.78 4.13
C MET A 1 -12.54 17.48 4.80
N ILE A 2 -11.30 17.42 5.32
CA ILE A 2 -10.75 16.25 6.04
C ILE A 2 -11.72 15.63 7.07
N ARG A 3 -12.29 16.43 7.98
CA ARG A 3 -13.27 15.94 8.97
C ARG A 3 -14.53 15.33 8.33
N GLY A 4 -15.01 15.90 7.23
CA GLY A 4 -16.19 15.42 6.50
C GLY A 4 -15.92 14.10 5.77
N ASP A 5 -14.74 13.96 5.18
CA ASP A 5 -14.32 12.70 4.54
C ASP A 5 -14.11 11.59 5.56
N ALA A 6 -13.46 11.87 6.69
CA ALA A 6 -13.31 10.92 7.79
C ALA A 6 -14.68 10.51 8.38
N TYR A 7 -15.60 11.47 8.56
CA TYR A 7 -16.95 11.19 9.03
C TYR A 7 -17.72 10.27 8.08
N ARG A 8 -17.69 10.57 6.77
CA ARG A 8 -18.30 9.73 5.73
C ARG A 8 -17.71 8.32 5.72
N LEU A 9 -16.38 8.21 5.87
CA LEU A 9 -15.70 6.91 5.88
C LEU A 9 -16.16 6.06 7.07
N ARG A 10 -16.17 6.64 8.28
CA ARG A 10 -16.59 5.97 9.51
C ARG A 10 -18.07 5.55 9.52
N HIS A 11 -18.92 6.15 8.70
CA HIS A 11 -20.33 5.77 8.59
C HIS A 11 -20.62 4.95 7.32
N SER A 12 -19.60 4.64 6.51
CA SER A 12 -19.76 3.81 5.33
C SER A 12 -19.83 2.34 5.73
N LYS A 13 -20.90 1.65 5.33
CA LYS A 13 -21.00 0.18 5.47
C LYS A 13 -19.84 -0.52 4.74
N GLY A 14 -19.42 0.03 3.60
CA GLY A 14 -18.33 -0.52 2.81
C GLY A 14 -16.97 -0.49 3.53
N PHE A 15 -16.73 0.53 4.37
CA PHE A 15 -15.52 0.60 5.20
C PHE A 15 -15.45 -0.58 6.17
N TYR A 16 -16.52 -0.83 6.93
CA TYR A 16 -16.52 -1.96 7.88
C TYR A 16 -16.43 -3.32 7.19
N ILE A 17 -17.00 -3.47 5.99
CA ILE A 17 -16.87 -4.69 5.20
C ILE A 17 -15.41 -4.91 4.79
N THR A 18 -14.69 -3.86 4.35
CA THR A 18 -13.28 -3.99 3.96
C THR A 18 -12.39 -4.27 5.16
N GLU A 19 -12.62 -3.62 6.30
CA GLU A 19 -11.87 -3.92 7.53
C GLU A 19 -12.12 -5.35 8.01
N PHE A 20 -13.38 -5.80 8.00
CA PHE A 20 -13.73 -7.16 8.37
C PHE A 20 -13.03 -8.18 7.46
N PHE A 21 -13.05 -7.95 6.14
CA PHE A 21 -12.41 -8.84 5.19
C PHE A 21 -10.88 -8.86 5.35
N LEU A 22 -10.25 -7.71 5.60
CA LEU A 22 -8.82 -7.62 5.91
C LEU A 22 -8.50 -8.45 7.15
N ILE A 23 -9.21 -8.21 8.27
CA ILE A 23 -8.96 -8.90 9.53
C ILE A 23 -9.18 -10.40 9.35
N ALA A 24 -10.27 -10.81 8.70
CA ALA A 24 -10.57 -12.22 8.48
C ALA A 24 -9.49 -12.91 7.64
N LEU A 25 -9.09 -12.32 6.51
CA LEU A 25 -8.07 -12.89 5.63
C LEU A 25 -6.73 -13.05 6.38
N VAL A 26 -6.31 -11.99 7.09
CA VAL A 26 -5.05 -11.97 7.82
C VAL A 26 -5.06 -12.96 8.98
N LEU A 27 -6.15 -13.02 9.75
CA LEU A 27 -6.28 -13.97 10.85
C LEU A 27 -6.31 -15.40 10.36
N ILE A 28 -7.07 -15.71 9.30
CA ILE A 28 -7.09 -17.05 8.71
C ILE A 28 -5.67 -17.45 8.32
N ALA A 29 -4.98 -16.61 7.55
CA ALA A 29 -3.60 -16.88 7.14
C ALA A 29 -2.64 -17.05 8.33
N ALA A 30 -2.78 -16.23 9.38
CA ALA A 30 -1.92 -16.26 10.57
C ALA A 30 -2.15 -17.50 11.43
N LEU A 31 -3.40 -17.99 11.46
CA LEU A 31 -3.82 -19.14 12.26
C LEU A 31 -3.57 -20.46 11.52
N THR A 32 -3.67 -20.48 10.18
CA THR A 32 -3.36 -21.67 9.36
C THR A 32 -1.90 -21.73 8.92
N GLU A 33 -1.08 -20.79 9.37
CA GLU A 33 0.37 -20.72 9.06
C GLU A 33 0.62 -20.71 7.54
N THR A 34 -0.35 -20.16 6.79
CA THR A 34 -0.36 -20.18 5.32
C THR A 34 0.14 -18.85 4.79
N LEU A 35 1.16 -18.91 3.94
CA LEU A 35 1.69 -17.73 3.25
C LEU A 35 1.16 -17.71 1.82
N GLY A 36 0.36 -16.69 1.50
CA GLY A 36 0.04 -16.36 0.12
C GLY A 36 1.10 -15.42 -0.44
N THR A 37 1.46 -15.52 -1.71
CA THR A 37 2.25 -14.48 -2.36
C THR A 37 1.70 -14.23 -3.76
N ILE A 38 1.67 -12.97 -4.16
CA ILE A 38 1.32 -12.53 -5.51
C ILE A 38 2.59 -11.94 -6.12
N GLY A 39 3.50 -12.83 -6.57
CA GLY A 39 4.80 -12.44 -7.12
C GLY A 39 5.79 -13.60 -7.26
N VAL A 40 7.01 -13.31 -7.70
CA VAL A 40 8.12 -14.29 -7.79
C VAL A 40 8.62 -14.61 -6.38
N GLN A 41 8.54 -15.88 -5.99
CA GLN A 41 9.06 -16.36 -4.70
C GLN A 41 10.58 -16.19 -4.63
N THR A 42 11.06 -15.50 -3.60
CA THR A 42 12.51 -15.36 -3.33
C THR A 42 13.02 -16.54 -2.51
N GLU A 43 14.17 -17.11 -2.89
CA GLU A 43 14.84 -18.25 -2.23
C GLU A 43 15.03 -18.07 -0.71
N ALA A 44 15.20 -16.83 -0.25
CA ALA A 44 15.28 -16.49 1.17
C ALA A 44 14.04 -16.95 1.97
N LEU A 45 12.85 -16.99 1.34
CA LEU A 45 11.60 -17.38 1.98
C LEU A 45 11.60 -18.88 2.36
N GLU A 46 12.12 -19.75 1.49
CA GLU A 46 12.18 -21.19 1.76
C GLU A 46 13.12 -21.48 2.92
N THR A 47 14.27 -20.79 3.00
CA THR A 47 15.22 -20.95 4.11
C THR A 47 14.63 -20.51 5.46
N PHE A 48 13.78 -19.47 5.49
CA PHE A 48 13.11 -19.03 6.72
C PHE A 48 11.86 -19.86 7.10
N ARG A 49 11.28 -20.57 6.12
CA ARG A 49 10.17 -21.51 6.36
C ARG A 49 10.67 -22.81 7.00
N ASP A 50 11.86 -23.25 6.61
CA ASP A 50 12.50 -24.51 7.04
C ASP A 50 13.25 -24.39 8.39
N ASP A 51 13.36 -23.18 8.94
CA ASP A 51 13.86 -22.99 10.30
C ASP A 51 12.85 -23.59 11.31
N ASN A 52 13.24 -24.67 12.00
CA ASN A 52 12.48 -25.47 12.99
C ASN A 52 11.99 -24.68 14.23
N THR A 53 11.94 -23.36 14.14
CA THR A 53 11.48 -22.46 15.19
C THR A 53 9.95 -22.48 15.32
N ILE A 54 9.46 -22.58 16.56
CA ILE A 54 8.05 -22.61 16.92
C ILE A 54 7.34 -21.38 16.34
N TRP A 55 6.20 -21.60 15.66
CA TRP A 55 5.35 -20.54 15.13
C TRP A 55 4.83 -19.66 16.28
N ASN A 56 5.31 -18.41 16.35
CA ASN A 56 4.92 -17.43 17.36
C ASN A 56 4.60 -16.09 16.69
N ALA A 57 4.07 -15.12 17.45
CA ALA A 57 3.68 -13.82 16.89
C ALA A 57 4.82 -13.09 16.16
N VAL A 58 6.05 -13.18 16.68
CA VAL A 58 7.24 -12.59 16.06
C VAL A 58 7.53 -13.24 14.71
N LYS A 59 7.53 -14.58 14.61
CA LYS A 59 7.76 -15.31 13.35
C LYS A 59 6.63 -15.06 12.34
N ALA A 60 5.38 -15.05 12.81
CA ALA A 60 4.22 -14.74 11.98
C ALA A 60 4.34 -13.34 11.35
N VAL A 61 4.66 -12.30 12.13
CA VAL A 61 4.85 -10.94 11.60
C VAL A 61 5.96 -10.88 10.55
N LYS A 62 7.07 -11.59 10.75
CA LYS A 62 8.17 -11.65 9.76
C LYS A 62 7.70 -12.27 8.45
N LEU A 63 7.15 -13.49 8.53
CA LEU A 63 6.76 -14.27 7.36
C LEU A 63 5.60 -13.62 6.62
N MET A 64 4.60 -13.12 7.34
CA MET A 64 3.43 -12.47 6.72
C MET A 64 3.76 -11.11 6.11
N THR A 65 4.97 -10.57 6.31
CA THR A 65 5.38 -9.37 5.57
C THR A 65 5.38 -9.57 4.04
N ILE A 66 5.53 -10.81 3.55
CA ILE A 66 5.39 -11.15 2.12
C ILE A 66 3.95 -11.01 1.59
N MET A 67 2.96 -10.99 2.49
CA MET A 67 1.54 -10.87 2.15
C MET A 67 1.07 -9.41 2.18
N VAL A 68 1.97 -8.44 2.38
CA VAL A 68 1.58 -7.03 2.49
C VAL A 68 1.12 -6.47 1.13
N SER A 69 1.58 -7.00 -0.01
CA SER A 69 1.05 -6.61 -1.32
C SER A 69 -0.46 -6.86 -1.48
N PHE A 70 -1.06 -7.80 -0.71
CA PHE A 70 -2.52 -7.96 -0.69
C PHE A 70 -3.24 -6.68 -0.25
N LEU A 71 -2.60 -5.83 0.56
CA LEU A 71 -3.16 -4.54 0.94
C LEU A 71 -3.40 -3.62 -0.26
N ILE A 72 -2.64 -3.76 -1.37
CA ILE A 72 -2.90 -2.99 -2.60
C ILE A 72 -4.36 -3.18 -3.04
N TYR A 73 -4.84 -4.42 -3.03
CA TYR A 73 -6.19 -4.78 -3.45
C TYR A 73 -7.24 -4.43 -2.38
N LEU A 74 -6.92 -4.60 -1.10
CA LEU A 74 -7.83 -4.25 0.00
C LEU A 74 -8.02 -2.75 0.19
N ILE A 75 -7.03 -1.95 -0.22
CA ILE A 75 -7.10 -0.49 -0.21
C ILE A 75 -7.94 0.06 -1.38
N LEU A 76 -8.15 -0.70 -2.48
CA LEU A 76 -8.90 -0.21 -3.65
C LEU A 76 -10.32 0.28 -3.32
N PRO A 77 -11.16 -0.46 -2.58
CA PRO A 77 -12.47 0.05 -2.18
C PRO A 77 -12.38 1.33 -1.33
N LEU A 78 -11.38 1.43 -0.45
CA LEU A 78 -11.14 2.61 0.39
C LEU A 78 -10.69 3.81 -0.45
N PHE A 79 -9.86 3.58 -1.47
CA PHE A 79 -9.46 4.58 -2.45
C PHE A 79 -10.67 5.14 -3.21
N ILE A 80 -11.60 4.26 -3.62
CA ILE A 80 -12.85 4.68 -4.27
C ILE A 80 -13.70 5.54 -3.33
N MET A 81 -13.88 5.12 -2.07
CA MET A 81 -14.71 5.86 -1.12
C MET A 81 -14.15 7.25 -0.77
N THR A 82 -12.82 7.37 -0.69
CA THR A 82 -12.14 8.60 -0.29
C THR A 82 -11.96 9.58 -1.44
N THR A 83 -11.36 9.08 -2.51
CA THR A 83 -10.86 9.87 -3.64
C THR A 83 -11.79 9.70 -4.84
N GLY A 84 -12.25 8.49 -5.12
CA GLY A 84 -13.07 8.19 -6.31
C GLY A 84 -14.51 8.72 -6.28
N PHE A 85 -15.15 8.79 -5.11
CA PHE A 85 -16.58 9.06 -4.96
C PHE A 85 -17.02 10.39 -5.61
N GLU A 86 -16.20 11.43 -5.48
CA GLU A 86 -16.52 12.77 -5.98
C GLU A 86 -16.33 12.90 -7.49
N PHE A 87 -15.42 12.11 -8.07
CA PHE A 87 -15.24 12.01 -9.52
C PHE A 87 -16.39 11.22 -10.15
N SER A 88 -16.79 10.11 -9.53
CA SER A 88 -17.90 9.29 -10.00
C SER A 88 -19.24 10.04 -10.03
N ARG A 89 -19.51 10.91 -9.04
CA ARG A 89 -20.74 11.72 -8.98
C ARG A 89 -20.62 13.11 -9.58
N GLN A 90 -19.47 13.45 -10.18
CA GLN A 90 -19.12 14.79 -10.65
C GLN A 90 -19.31 15.92 -9.61
N SER A 91 -19.42 15.56 -8.34
CA SER A 91 -19.71 16.49 -7.24
C SER A 91 -18.50 17.38 -6.92
N TYR A 92 -17.33 17.07 -7.47
CA TYR A 92 -16.14 17.92 -7.41
C TYR A 92 -16.42 19.33 -7.96
N LYS A 93 -17.33 19.50 -8.93
CA LYS A 93 -17.70 20.82 -9.47
C LYS A 93 -18.38 21.71 -8.42
N ASN A 94 -19.27 21.13 -7.62
CA ASN A 94 -19.98 21.84 -6.55
C ASN A 94 -19.04 22.27 -5.43
N LEU A 95 -18.05 21.41 -5.10
CA LEU A 95 -17.00 21.71 -4.14
C LEU A 95 -16.07 22.83 -4.62
N LEU A 96 -15.77 22.90 -5.92
CA LEU A 96 -14.97 23.99 -6.49
C LEU A 96 -15.75 25.31 -6.60
N SER A 97 -17.04 25.24 -6.93
CA SER A 97 -17.91 26.42 -7.04
C SER A 97 -18.20 27.08 -5.67
N SER A 98 -18.18 26.29 -4.58
CA SER A 98 -18.34 26.79 -3.21
C SER A 98 -17.10 27.51 -2.63
N GLY A 99 -16.11 27.87 -3.46
CA GLY A 99 -14.95 28.68 -3.08
C GLY A 99 -13.73 27.89 -2.62
N MET A 100 -13.73 26.56 -2.74
CA MET A 100 -12.54 25.76 -2.40
C MET A 100 -11.51 25.76 -3.52
N THR A 101 -10.25 26.09 -3.19
CA THR A 101 -9.17 26.07 -4.18
C THR A 101 -8.83 24.64 -4.61
N ARG A 102 -8.49 24.49 -5.89
CA ARG A 102 -8.11 23.19 -6.49
C ARG A 102 -6.94 22.51 -5.78
N SER A 103 -5.97 23.29 -5.29
CA SER A 103 -4.84 22.77 -4.51
C SER A 103 -5.26 22.27 -3.13
N ASN A 104 -6.09 23.02 -2.40
CA ASN A 104 -6.54 22.59 -1.07
C ASN A 104 -7.39 21.33 -1.15
N TYR A 105 -8.22 21.21 -2.19
CA TYR A 105 -8.96 19.98 -2.50
C TYR A 105 -8.01 18.78 -2.66
N PHE A 106 -6.99 18.92 -3.52
CA PHE A 106 -6.01 17.85 -3.78
C PHE A 106 -5.27 17.42 -2.50
N PHE A 107 -4.67 18.37 -1.78
CA PHE A 107 -3.90 18.05 -0.57
C PHE A 107 -4.78 17.46 0.53
N SER A 108 -6.01 17.93 0.70
CA SER A 108 -6.95 17.36 1.66
C SER A 108 -7.31 15.91 1.32
N LYS A 109 -7.57 15.58 0.03
CA LYS A 109 -7.84 14.19 -0.38
C LYS A 109 -6.62 13.30 -0.18
N TYR A 110 -5.47 13.78 -0.62
CA TYR A 110 -4.23 13.01 -0.53
C TYR A 110 -3.84 12.73 0.92
N ALA A 111 -3.98 13.71 1.82
CA ALA A 111 -3.72 13.52 3.24
C ALA A 111 -4.68 12.51 3.90
N VAL A 112 -5.98 12.59 3.61
CA VAL A 112 -6.97 11.60 4.11
C VAL A 112 -6.62 10.21 3.62
N PHE A 113 -6.24 10.07 2.34
CA PHE A 113 -5.84 8.79 1.77
C PHE A 113 -4.58 8.21 2.43
N ILE A 114 -3.53 9.02 2.65
CA ILE A 114 -2.30 8.60 3.35
C ILE A 114 -2.63 8.08 4.75
N VAL A 115 -3.48 8.78 5.50
CA VAL A 115 -3.88 8.34 6.86
C VAL A 115 -4.62 7.00 6.81
N ILE A 116 -5.48 6.80 5.81
CA ILE A 116 -6.20 5.54 5.66
C ILE A 116 -5.26 4.40 5.34
N VAL A 117 -4.32 4.59 4.40
CA VAL A 117 -3.29 3.59 4.12
C VAL A 117 -2.49 3.26 5.38
N PHE A 118 -2.11 4.28 6.16
CA PHE A 118 -1.38 4.07 7.42
C PHE A 118 -2.19 3.23 8.42
N LEU A 119 -3.49 3.52 8.57
CA LEU A 119 -4.38 2.74 9.44
C LEU A 119 -4.53 1.29 8.95
N GLN A 120 -4.54 1.03 7.64
CA GLN A 120 -4.56 -0.33 7.09
C GLN A 120 -3.32 -1.12 7.48
N PHE A 121 -2.13 -0.49 7.43
CA PHE A 121 -0.88 -1.11 7.89
C PHE A 121 -0.92 -1.44 9.39
N VAL A 122 -1.39 -0.49 10.21
CA VAL A 122 -1.53 -0.71 11.66
C VAL A 122 -2.48 -1.87 11.93
N LEU A 123 -3.63 -1.91 11.26
CA LEU A 123 -4.61 -2.97 11.44
C LEU A 123 -4.07 -4.33 10.99
N TYR A 124 -3.41 -4.37 9.83
CA TYR A 124 -2.78 -5.59 9.29
C TYR A 124 -1.79 -6.20 10.28
N TYR A 125 -0.79 -5.42 10.71
CA TYR A 125 0.26 -5.93 11.60
C TYR A 125 -0.27 -6.23 13.01
N ALA A 126 -1.21 -5.43 13.52
CA ALA A 126 -1.86 -5.71 14.79
C ALA A 126 -2.66 -7.02 14.73
N ALA A 127 -3.41 -7.26 13.65
CA ALA A 127 -4.17 -8.50 13.47
C ALA A 127 -3.26 -9.73 13.40
N VAL A 128 -2.14 -9.66 12.65
CA VAL A 128 -1.15 -10.74 12.61
C VAL A 128 -0.58 -11.02 14.01
N TYR A 129 -0.10 -9.97 14.68
CA TYR A 129 0.59 -10.11 15.96
C TYR A 129 -0.34 -10.65 17.05
N LEU A 130 -1.56 -10.10 17.15
CA LEU A 130 -2.55 -10.55 18.12
C LEU A 130 -3.09 -11.95 17.77
N GLY A 131 -3.39 -12.22 16.50
CA GLY A 131 -3.91 -13.52 16.07
C GLY A 131 -2.95 -14.66 16.35
N ALA A 132 -1.69 -14.52 15.91
CA ALA A 132 -0.66 -15.53 16.17
C ALA A 132 -0.24 -15.58 17.64
N GLY A 133 -0.23 -14.43 18.34
CA GLY A 133 0.14 -14.33 19.75
C GLY A 133 -0.84 -15.02 20.69
N LEU A 134 -2.14 -14.88 20.43
CA LEU A 134 -3.20 -15.51 21.24
C LEU A 134 -3.24 -17.04 21.05
N LYS A 135 -2.93 -17.54 19.85
CA LYS A 135 -2.96 -18.98 19.57
C LYS A 135 -1.66 -19.70 19.97
N ASN A 136 -0.52 -19.11 19.63
CA ASN A 136 0.77 -19.81 19.69
C ASN A 136 1.84 -19.10 20.55
N GLY A 137 1.46 -18.01 21.21
CA GLY A 137 2.34 -17.22 22.07
C GLY A 137 3.03 -16.05 21.35
N PHE A 138 3.34 -15.00 22.12
CA PHE A 138 3.87 -13.74 21.59
C PHE A 138 5.35 -13.79 21.18
N GLY A 139 6.13 -14.75 21.69
CA GLY A 139 7.57 -14.85 21.45
C GLY A 139 8.38 -13.73 22.13
N THR A 140 9.69 -13.67 21.87
CA THR A 140 10.59 -12.67 22.46
C THR A 140 10.76 -11.44 21.55
N LEU A 141 10.39 -10.28 22.07
CA LEU A 141 10.58 -9.00 21.38
C LEU A 141 12.01 -8.47 21.60
N THR A 142 12.89 -8.73 20.64
CA THR A 142 14.25 -8.16 20.66
C THR A 142 14.24 -6.76 20.04
N ILE A 143 15.07 -5.84 20.55
CA ILE A 143 15.25 -4.48 19.99
C ILE A 143 15.58 -4.54 18.49
N LYS A 144 16.46 -5.47 18.08
CA LYS A 144 16.80 -5.69 16.66
C LYS A 144 15.59 -6.03 15.79
N PHE A 145 14.64 -6.81 16.32
CA PHE A 145 13.39 -7.13 15.61
C PHE A 145 12.52 -5.88 15.47
N GLY A 146 12.30 -5.13 16.57
CA GLY A 146 11.50 -3.91 16.56
C GLY A 146 12.02 -2.85 15.57
N VAL A 147 13.33 -2.63 15.54
CA VAL A 147 13.96 -1.71 14.58
C VAL A 147 13.78 -2.21 13.14
N LYS A 148 14.07 -3.49 12.87
CA LYS A 148 13.98 -4.05 11.52
C LYS A 148 12.55 -4.02 10.98
N ILE A 149 11.57 -4.46 11.78
CA ILE A 149 10.17 -4.45 11.34
C ILE A 149 9.65 -3.02 11.14
N SER A 150 10.05 -2.07 11.99
CA SER A 150 9.68 -0.67 11.81
C SER A 150 10.21 -0.09 10.50
N GLN A 151 11.48 -0.39 10.16
CA GLN A 151 12.06 0.03 8.88
C GLN A 151 11.33 -0.59 7.69
N THR A 152 11.02 -1.89 7.78
CA THR A 152 10.25 -2.62 6.77
C THR A 152 8.86 -2.02 6.56
N ILE A 153 8.10 -1.75 7.64
CA ILE A 153 6.77 -1.14 7.56
C ILE A 153 6.84 0.23 6.88
N LEU A 154 7.80 1.08 7.26
CA LEU A 154 7.97 2.40 6.67
C LEU A 154 8.29 2.33 5.17
N LEU A 155 9.15 1.39 4.78
CA LEU A 155 9.53 1.19 3.39
C LEU A 155 8.33 0.69 2.55
N GLN A 156 7.60 -0.31 3.05
CA GLN A 156 6.40 -0.83 2.39
C GLN A 156 5.30 0.22 2.28
N PHE A 157 5.11 1.03 3.33
CA PHE A 157 4.17 2.15 3.32
C PHE A 157 4.52 3.17 2.24
N LEU A 158 5.81 3.52 2.09
CA LEU A 158 6.27 4.43 1.06
C LEU A 158 6.00 3.88 -0.35
N PHE A 159 6.32 2.61 -0.61
CA PHE A 159 6.04 1.96 -1.89
C PHE A 159 4.54 1.87 -2.20
N MET A 160 3.71 1.60 -1.18
CA MET A 160 2.26 1.62 -1.32
C MET A 160 1.77 3.00 -1.79
N ILE A 161 2.26 4.07 -1.17
CA ILE A 161 1.93 5.44 -1.59
C ILE A 161 2.42 5.72 -3.02
N ALA A 162 3.59 5.22 -3.41
CA ALA A 162 4.10 5.38 -4.77
C ALA A 162 3.19 4.72 -5.81
N ILE A 163 2.72 3.49 -5.57
CA ILE A 163 1.76 2.79 -6.45
C ILE A 163 0.47 3.61 -6.58
N PHE A 164 -0.12 4.03 -5.46
CA PHE A 164 -1.37 4.80 -5.50
C PHE A 164 -1.20 6.22 -6.05
N SER A 165 0.01 6.81 -6.01
CA SER A 165 0.29 8.08 -6.64
C SER A 165 0.09 8.03 -8.16
N ILE A 166 0.37 6.89 -8.79
CA ILE A 166 0.10 6.65 -10.21
C ILE A 166 -1.41 6.63 -10.46
N SER A 167 -2.17 5.93 -9.63
CA SER A 167 -3.64 5.87 -9.72
C SER A 167 -4.30 7.22 -9.50
N ILE A 168 -3.75 8.04 -8.59
CA ILE A 168 -4.18 9.42 -8.37
C ILE A 168 -3.91 10.26 -9.60
N LEU A 169 -2.72 10.15 -10.21
CA LEU A 169 -2.48 10.87 -11.45
C LEU A 169 -3.52 10.49 -12.53
N VAL A 170 -3.77 9.20 -12.70
CA VAL A 170 -4.74 8.70 -13.67
C VAL A 170 -6.15 9.22 -13.39
N ILE A 171 -6.60 9.26 -12.13
CA ILE A 171 -7.95 9.80 -11.82
C ILE A 171 -8.04 11.29 -12.15
N PHE A 172 -7.00 12.08 -11.89
CA PHE A 172 -6.99 13.52 -12.20
C PHE A 172 -6.84 13.80 -13.71
N ILE A 173 -6.21 12.91 -14.48
CA ILE A 173 -6.17 12.99 -15.95
C ILE A 173 -7.53 12.60 -16.54
N THR A 174 -8.05 11.43 -16.17
CA THR A 174 -9.19 10.79 -16.86
C THR A 174 -10.56 11.13 -16.27
N PHE A 175 -10.62 11.60 -15.02
CA PHE A 175 -11.85 11.74 -14.23
C PHE A 175 -12.64 10.43 -14.09
N SER A 176 -11.98 9.29 -14.35
CA SER A 176 -12.58 7.96 -14.32
C SER A 176 -12.00 7.17 -13.16
N THR A 177 -12.85 6.87 -12.18
CA THR A 177 -12.48 5.99 -11.07
C THR A 177 -12.17 4.58 -11.55
N ILE A 178 -12.86 4.09 -12.59
CA ILE A 178 -12.62 2.75 -13.17
C ILE A 178 -11.21 2.69 -13.75
N THR A 179 -10.81 3.71 -14.51
CA THR A 179 -9.48 3.74 -15.13
C THR A 179 -8.38 3.78 -14.09
N ALA A 180 -8.57 4.52 -13.00
CA ALA A 180 -7.63 4.55 -11.88
C ALA A 180 -7.46 3.18 -11.20
N ILE A 181 -8.56 2.45 -10.96
CA ILE A 181 -8.55 1.09 -10.37
C ILE A 181 -7.80 0.12 -11.29
N VAL A 182 -8.14 0.13 -12.58
CA VAL A 182 -7.49 -0.74 -13.57
C VAL A 182 -5.99 -0.46 -13.61
N THR A 183 -5.58 0.81 -13.57
CA THR A 183 -4.16 1.16 -13.49
C THR A 183 -3.49 0.65 -12.22
N THR A 184 -4.12 0.74 -11.04
CA THR A 184 -3.53 0.21 -9.79
C THR A 184 -3.22 -1.29 -9.88
N ILE A 185 -4.06 -2.06 -10.57
CA ILE A 185 -3.91 -3.51 -10.71
C ILE A 185 -2.91 -3.84 -11.82
N VAL A 186 -3.06 -3.20 -12.99
CA VAL A 186 -2.30 -3.54 -14.20
C VAL A 186 -0.86 -3.03 -14.11
N PHE A 187 -0.61 -1.86 -13.52
CA PHE A 187 0.73 -1.26 -13.48
C PHE A 187 1.77 -2.17 -12.79
N PRO A 188 1.54 -2.69 -11.56
CA PRO A 188 2.50 -3.59 -10.93
C PRO A 188 2.75 -4.87 -11.73
N ILE A 189 1.71 -5.45 -12.34
CA ILE A 189 1.82 -6.65 -13.17
C ILE A 189 2.68 -6.38 -14.40
N LEU A 190 2.46 -5.26 -15.08
CA LEU A 190 3.26 -4.88 -16.25
C LEU A 190 4.74 -4.68 -15.89
N ILE A 191 5.03 -4.01 -14.77
CA ILE A 191 6.42 -3.81 -14.33
C ILE A 191 7.09 -5.14 -13.99
N GLN A 192 6.38 -6.06 -13.33
CA GLN A 192 6.91 -7.41 -13.05
C GLN A 192 7.21 -8.19 -14.32
N ILE A 193 6.31 -8.15 -15.32
CA ILE A 193 6.54 -8.80 -16.63
C ILE A 193 7.74 -8.17 -17.34
N ILE A 194 7.82 -6.83 -17.38
CA ILE A 194 8.94 -6.12 -18.00
C ILE A 194 10.25 -6.49 -17.32
N ARG A 195 10.30 -6.52 -15.98
CA ARG A 195 11.47 -6.93 -15.21
C ARG A 195 11.88 -8.37 -15.53
N SER A 196 10.91 -9.28 -15.66
CA SER A 196 11.16 -10.69 -15.97
C SER A 196 11.71 -10.89 -17.39
N ILE A 197 11.36 -10.02 -18.35
CA ILE A 197 11.87 -10.07 -19.73
C ILE A 197 13.25 -9.39 -19.81
N PHE A 198 13.41 -8.24 -19.16
CA PHE A 198 14.62 -7.42 -19.20
C PHE A 198 15.53 -7.67 -17.99
N THR A 199 15.94 -8.92 -17.79
CA THR A 199 16.75 -9.35 -16.63
C THR A 199 18.11 -8.65 -16.50
N LYS A 200 18.65 -8.11 -17.61
CA LYS A 200 19.94 -7.40 -17.63
C LYS A 200 19.85 -5.92 -17.23
N THR A 201 18.65 -5.37 -17.06
CA THR A 201 18.45 -3.93 -16.87
C THR A 201 18.22 -3.59 -15.40
N ASP A 202 19.26 -3.14 -14.72
CA ASP A 202 19.24 -2.91 -13.27
C ASP A 202 18.34 -1.78 -12.80
N TRP A 203 17.98 -0.82 -13.64
CA TRP A 203 17.19 0.34 -13.21
C TRP A 203 15.68 0.02 -13.09
N ILE A 204 15.18 -0.96 -13.84
CA ILE A 204 13.75 -1.32 -13.86
C ILE A 204 13.32 -1.90 -12.51
N LYS A 205 14.23 -2.58 -11.80
CA LYS A 205 13.96 -3.19 -10.49
C LYS A 205 13.50 -2.18 -9.43
N TYR A 206 13.86 -0.90 -9.59
CA TYR A 206 13.49 0.16 -8.63
C TYR A 206 12.05 0.68 -8.82
N PHE A 207 11.42 0.38 -9.96
CA PHE A 207 10.01 0.69 -10.21
C PHE A 207 9.06 -0.46 -9.84
N ASP A 208 9.60 -1.65 -9.56
CA ASP A 208 8.86 -2.83 -9.11
C ASP A 208 8.51 -2.72 -7.62
N PHE A 209 7.64 -1.76 -7.31
CA PHE A 209 7.24 -1.44 -5.94
C PHE A 209 6.50 -2.61 -5.26
N GLN A 210 5.73 -3.40 -6.00
CA GLN A 210 5.01 -4.55 -5.43
C GLN A 210 5.97 -5.65 -4.97
N SER A 211 6.92 -6.06 -5.81
CA SER A 211 7.92 -7.04 -5.38
C SER A 211 8.81 -6.49 -4.26
N ALA A 212 9.11 -5.19 -4.29
CA ALA A 212 9.86 -4.53 -3.22
C ALA A 212 9.08 -4.48 -1.89
N ILE A 213 7.75 -4.40 -1.92
CA ILE A 213 6.90 -4.55 -0.72
C ILE A 213 7.06 -5.95 -0.15
N ASP A 214 6.88 -6.99 -0.96
CA ASP A 214 6.88 -8.38 -0.48
C ASP A 214 8.25 -8.85 0.01
N GLY A 215 9.33 -8.36 -0.61
CA GLY A 215 10.71 -8.65 -0.23
C GLY A 215 11.28 -7.79 0.90
N ALA A 216 10.59 -6.73 1.34
CA ALA A 216 11.16 -5.67 2.20
C ALA A 216 11.78 -6.18 3.53
N TYR A 217 11.29 -7.29 4.08
CA TYR A 217 11.85 -7.88 5.30
C TYR A 217 13.07 -8.77 5.04
N PHE A 218 13.02 -9.56 3.95
CA PHE A 218 13.95 -10.65 3.67
C PHE A 218 15.12 -10.23 2.79
N THR A 219 14.95 -9.20 1.97
CA THR A 219 16.02 -8.69 1.12
C THR A 219 17.01 -7.86 1.96
N SER A 220 18.24 -8.35 2.07
CA SER A 220 19.36 -7.57 2.58
C SER A 220 19.78 -6.54 1.51
N MET A 221 19.14 -5.38 1.50
CA MET A 221 19.50 -4.30 0.58
C MET A 221 20.80 -3.64 1.03
N SER A 222 21.74 -3.45 0.11
CA SER A 222 22.89 -2.58 0.36
C SER A 222 22.41 -1.15 0.67
N ALA A 223 23.19 -0.38 1.43
CA ALA A 223 22.88 1.03 1.71
C ALA A 223 22.66 1.84 0.41
N HIS A 224 23.40 1.51 -0.64
CA HIS A 224 23.23 2.12 -1.96
C HIS A 224 21.88 1.78 -2.60
N GLU A 225 21.49 0.50 -2.57
CA GLU A 225 20.22 0.05 -3.15
C GLU A 225 19.02 0.62 -2.40
N LEU A 226 19.07 0.65 -1.07
CA LEU A 226 18.04 1.28 -0.25
C LEU A 226 17.87 2.76 -0.63
N THR A 227 18.98 3.48 -0.79
CA THR A 227 18.95 4.90 -1.19
C THR A 227 18.32 5.08 -2.57
N MET A 228 18.61 4.18 -3.53
CA MET A 228 17.98 4.21 -4.85
C MET A 228 16.48 3.95 -4.79
N TYR A 229 16.05 2.92 -4.04
CA TYR A 229 14.63 2.64 -3.83
C TYR A 229 13.88 3.81 -3.21
N LEU A 230 14.44 4.42 -2.16
CA LEU A 230 13.86 5.60 -1.51
C LEU A 230 13.79 6.80 -2.47
N THR A 231 14.86 7.04 -3.23
CA THR A 231 14.91 8.16 -4.19
C THR A 231 13.88 7.98 -5.29
N VAL A 232 13.76 6.79 -5.86
CA VAL A 232 12.78 6.50 -6.93
C VAL A 232 11.35 6.58 -6.41
N ALA A 233 11.06 6.01 -5.23
CA ALA A 233 9.73 6.09 -4.63
C ALA A 233 9.33 7.54 -4.29
N CYS A 234 10.20 8.29 -3.60
CA CYS A 234 9.95 9.70 -3.29
C CYS A 234 9.81 10.56 -4.55
N SER A 235 10.66 10.35 -5.55
CA SER A 235 10.58 11.07 -6.82
C SER A 235 9.27 10.77 -7.54
N THR A 236 8.85 9.50 -7.57
CA THR A 236 7.56 9.08 -8.15
C THR A 236 6.39 9.79 -7.46
N ILE A 237 6.38 9.79 -6.12
CA ILE A 237 5.32 10.45 -5.34
C ILE A 237 5.28 11.96 -5.62
N ILE A 238 6.44 12.64 -5.57
CA ILE A 238 6.52 14.09 -5.74
C ILE A 238 6.17 14.50 -7.17
N ILE A 239 6.79 13.87 -8.18
CA ILE A 239 6.60 14.21 -9.59
C ILE A 239 5.15 13.97 -10.00
N LEU A 240 4.59 12.80 -9.69
CA LEU A 240 3.21 12.48 -10.06
C LEU A 240 2.21 13.31 -9.27
N GLY A 241 2.48 13.61 -8.00
CA GLY A 241 1.66 14.52 -7.19
C GLY A 241 1.62 15.94 -7.76
N LEU A 242 2.78 16.52 -8.09
CA LEU A 242 2.86 17.86 -8.71
C LEU A 242 2.20 17.89 -10.08
N LEU A 243 2.41 16.86 -10.90
CA LEU A 243 1.82 16.75 -12.23
C LEU A 243 0.30 16.62 -12.15
N SER A 244 -0.23 15.86 -11.17
CA SER A 244 -1.66 15.77 -10.89
C SER A 244 -2.27 17.14 -10.55
N ILE A 245 -1.63 17.91 -9.66
CA ILE A 245 -2.08 19.25 -9.28
C ILE A 245 -2.05 20.19 -10.48
N PHE A 246 -0.98 20.14 -11.27
CA PHE A 246 -0.80 20.98 -12.45
C PHE A 246 -1.90 20.74 -13.49
N ILE A 247 -2.18 19.48 -13.81
CA ILE A 247 -3.25 19.09 -14.74
C ILE A 247 -4.61 19.54 -14.18
N PHE A 248 -4.87 19.30 -12.91
CA PHE A 248 -6.13 19.68 -12.27
C PHE A 248 -6.36 21.21 -12.30
N LYS A 249 -5.30 22.01 -12.17
CA LYS A 249 -5.39 23.48 -12.28
C LYS A 249 -5.69 23.97 -13.70
N ARG A 250 -5.16 23.31 -14.73
CA ARG A 250 -5.31 23.74 -16.14
C ARG A 250 -6.58 23.26 -16.82
N LYS A 251 -7.25 22.26 -16.26
CA LYS A 251 -8.44 21.68 -16.88
C LYS A 251 -9.67 22.59 -16.68
N ASN A 252 -10.41 22.83 -17.76
CA ASN A 252 -11.68 23.56 -17.69
C ASN A 252 -12.75 22.62 -17.14
N LEU A 253 -13.33 22.97 -15.99
CA LEU A 253 -14.28 22.17 -15.21
C LEU A 253 -15.59 22.92 -15.01
#